data_AF-A0A2N6N8Y7-F1
#
_entry.id   AF-A0A2N6N8Y7-F1
#
_cell.length_a   1.000
_cell.length_b   1.000
_cell.length_c   1.000
_cell.angle_alpha   90.00
_cell.angle_beta   90.00
_cell.angle_gamma   90.00
#
_symmetry.space_group_name_H-M   'P 1'
#
loop_
_entity.id
_entity.type
_entity.pdbx_description
1 polymer ?
#
loop_
_entity_poly.entity_id
_entity_poly.type
_entity_poly.pdbx_seq_one_letter_code
_entity_poly.pdbx_strand_id
1 'polypeptide(L)'
;MIDSDAHRYAVKYECPQVFCFDGYALLMLQFKAKKPEAIASEDCKIDCWIFPRENAGGVPLRYAFYRLLVQGLRRCQGQLSPSIVTLNGQQSEFRNFYTGEPVWKIGDALHRHPWGMYRAVDPRDGSMYWMFNGQEDESGQRLLDGPPLYNY
;
A
#
# COMPACT_ATOMS: atom_id res chain seq x y z
N MET A 1 2.86 24.69 5.72
CA MET A 1 4.28 24.33 5.83
C MET A 1 4.30 22.95 6.46
N ILE A 2 4.48 21.90 5.65
CA ILE A 2 4.63 20.55 6.19
C ILE A 2 5.91 20.57 7.02
N ASP A 3 5.80 20.16 8.27
CA ASP A 3 6.91 20.16 9.23
C ASP A 3 8.12 19.44 8.62
N SER A 4 9.26 20.14 8.53
CA SER A 4 10.53 19.59 8.03
C SER A 4 10.91 18.31 8.76
N ASP A 5 10.47 18.18 10.02
CA ASP A 5 10.77 17.03 10.85
C ASP A 5 9.98 15.78 10.42
N ALA A 6 8.71 15.91 10.01
CA ALA A 6 7.91 14.78 9.56
C ALA A 6 8.48 14.13 8.28
N HIS A 7 8.97 14.96 7.34
CA HIS A 7 9.67 14.47 6.16
C HIS A 7 11.01 13.84 6.52
N ARG A 8 11.79 14.47 7.41
CA ARG A 8 13.05 13.90 7.91
C ARG A 8 12.84 12.53 8.57
N TYR A 9 11.76 12.36 9.34
CA TYR A 9 11.41 11.07 9.93
C TYR A 9 11.00 10.04 8.89
N ALA A 10 10.21 10.42 7.88
CA ALA A 10 9.85 9.54 6.77
C ALA A 10 11.09 8.99 6.04
N VAL A 11 12.06 9.87 5.76
CA VAL A 11 13.34 9.49 5.14
C VAL A 11 14.16 8.61 6.06
N LYS A 12 14.36 9.03 7.32
CA LYS A 12 15.20 8.33 8.29
C LYS A 12 14.75 6.89 8.56
N TYR A 13 13.43 6.66 8.62
CA TYR A 13 12.86 5.36 8.94
C TYR A 13 12.32 4.61 7.72
N GLU A 14 12.56 5.13 6.50
CA GLU A 14 12.01 4.57 5.26
C GLU A 14 10.50 4.26 5.40
N CYS A 15 9.76 5.23 5.94
CA CYS A 15 8.35 5.08 6.23
C CYS A 15 7.54 6.05 5.37
N PRO A 16 6.92 5.59 4.28
CA PRO A 16 6.16 6.46 3.39
C PRO A 16 4.79 6.85 3.98
N GLN A 17 4.43 6.37 5.17
CA GLN A 17 3.23 6.77 5.92
C GLN A 17 3.65 7.39 7.25
N VAL A 18 3.36 8.69 7.44
CA VAL A 18 3.64 9.42 8.69
C VAL A 18 2.34 9.91 9.30
N PHE A 19 2.22 9.71 10.62
CA PHE A 19 1.08 10.13 11.41
C PHE A 19 1.56 11.05 12.53
N CYS A 20 0.98 12.24 12.63
CA CYS A 20 1.28 13.20 13.69
C CYS A 20 -0.03 13.62 14.35
N PHE A 21 -0.13 13.48 15.68
CA PHE A 21 -1.31 13.88 16.44
C PHE A 21 -0.88 14.83 17.56
N ASP A 22 -1.51 16.00 17.60
CA ASP A 22 -1.20 17.06 18.57
C ASP A 22 -2.25 17.19 19.68
N GLY A 23 -3.27 16.31 19.71
CA GLY A 23 -4.40 16.39 20.64
C GLY A 23 -5.63 17.10 20.08
N TYR A 24 -5.48 17.88 19.00
CA TYR A 24 -6.53 18.61 18.30
C TYR A 24 -6.81 18.05 16.90
N ALA A 25 -5.77 17.72 16.13
CA ALA A 25 -5.88 17.17 14.80
C ALA A 25 -4.88 16.03 14.56
N LEU A 26 -5.29 15.04 13.78
CA LEU A 26 -4.41 14.04 13.21
C LEU A 26 -4.00 14.51 11.82
N LEU A 27 -2.72 14.83 11.66
CA LEU A 27 -2.07 14.99 10.37
C LEU A 27 -1.59 13.62 9.87
N MET A 28 -1.88 13.33 8.61
CA MET A 28 -1.30 12.20 7.91
C MET A 28 -0.61 12.68 6.64
N LEU A 29 0.62 12.20 6.45
CA LEU A 29 1.38 12.37 5.22
C LEU A 29 1.62 11.02 4.58
N GLN A 30 1.48 10.97 3.26
CA GLN A 30 1.70 9.77 2.49
C GLN A 30 2.56 10.06 1.26
N PHE A 31 3.80 9.63 1.34
CA PHE A 31 4.81 9.79 0.30
C PHE A 31 4.58 8.73 -0.78
N LYS A 32 4.23 9.14 -1.99
CA LYS A 32 4.02 8.24 -3.15
C LYS A 32 5.33 7.81 -3.80
N ALA A 33 6.32 7.48 -2.98
CA ALA A 33 7.64 7.07 -3.40
C ALA A 33 7.59 5.64 -3.98
N LYS A 34 8.17 5.45 -5.17
CA LYS A 34 8.28 4.12 -5.81
C LYS A 34 9.40 3.28 -5.23
N LYS A 35 10.44 3.93 -4.69
CA LYS A 35 11.62 3.35 -4.04
C LYS A 35 11.92 4.12 -2.74
N PRO A 36 12.63 3.53 -1.76
CA PRO A 36 12.96 4.21 -0.51
C PRO A 36 13.62 5.59 -0.70
N GLU A 37 14.58 5.68 -1.62
CA GLU A 37 15.37 6.91 -1.85
C GLU A 37 14.52 8.04 -2.42
N ALA A 38 13.44 7.69 -3.12
CA ALA A 38 12.52 8.66 -3.70
C ALA A 38 11.67 9.39 -2.66
N ILE A 39 11.67 8.98 -1.38
CA ILE A 39 11.01 9.74 -0.31
C ILE A 39 11.68 11.11 -0.13
N ALA A 40 13.01 11.19 -0.27
CA ALA A 40 13.77 12.43 -0.08
C ALA A 40 13.69 13.39 -1.28
N SER A 41 13.16 12.93 -2.42
CA SER A 41 13.05 13.74 -3.63
C SER A 41 12.02 14.87 -3.45
N GLU A 42 12.37 16.06 -3.94
CA GLU A 42 11.44 17.20 -3.99
C GLU A 42 10.24 16.93 -4.92
N ASP A 43 10.40 16.05 -5.91
CA ASP A 43 9.35 15.62 -6.84
C ASP A 43 8.44 14.53 -6.25
N CYS A 44 8.73 14.06 -5.03
CA CYS A 44 7.92 13.06 -4.36
C CYS A 44 6.54 13.63 -4.06
N LYS A 45 5.50 13.07 -4.69
CA LYS A 45 4.12 13.47 -4.42
C LYS A 45 3.73 13.04 -3.02
N ILE A 46 3.25 13.99 -2.22
CA ILE A 46 2.80 13.76 -0.86
C ILE A 46 1.31 14.05 -0.81
N ASP A 47 0.51 13.05 -0.48
CA ASP A 47 -0.87 13.30 -0.07
C ASP A 47 -0.85 13.71 1.41
N CYS A 48 -1.60 14.76 1.74
CA CYS A 48 -1.72 15.30 3.09
C CYS A 48 -3.20 15.32 3.47
N TRP A 49 -3.52 14.69 4.60
CA TRP A 49 -4.86 14.72 5.17
C TRP A 49 -4.80 15.22 6.61
N ILE A 50 -5.80 16.03 6.96
CA ILE A 50 -5.94 16.61 8.28
C ILE A 50 -7.31 16.20 8.80
N PHE A 51 -7.32 15.47 9.91
CA PHE A 51 -8.54 15.00 10.56
C PHE A 51 -8.70 15.70 11.91
N PRO A 52 -9.65 16.62 12.06
CA PRO A 52 -9.89 17.25 13.35
C PRO A 52 -10.46 16.23 14.34
N ARG A 53 -10.15 16.42 15.63
CA ARG A 53 -10.72 15.62 16.72
C ARG A 53 -12.22 15.82 16.83
N GLU A 54 -12.66 17.07 16.74
CA GLU A 54 -14.07 17.42 16.65
C GLU A 54 -14.46 17.44 15.17
N ASN A 55 -15.19 16.41 14.73
CA ASN A 55 -15.55 16.19 13.34
C ASN A 55 -17.04 15.88 13.20
N ALA A 56 -17.90 16.82 13.61
CA ALA A 56 -19.35 16.65 13.58
C ALA A 56 -19.84 16.33 12.15
N GLY A 57 -20.54 15.20 11.98
CA GLY A 57 -21.01 14.73 10.67
C GLY A 57 -19.93 14.16 9.76
N GLY A 58 -18.67 14.13 10.18
CA GLY A 58 -17.57 13.57 9.42
C GLY A 58 -17.27 12.10 9.75
N VAL A 59 -16.23 11.57 9.12
CA VAL A 59 -15.75 10.21 9.38
C VAL A 59 -15.15 10.13 10.80
N PRO A 60 -15.52 9.14 11.62
CA PRO A 60 -14.91 8.96 12.92
C PRO A 60 -13.40 8.75 12.78
N LEU A 61 -12.60 9.43 13.62
CA LEU A 61 -11.14 9.33 13.61
C LEU A 61 -10.66 7.87 13.68
N ARG A 62 -11.37 7.02 14.43
CA ARG A 62 -11.13 5.57 14.49
C ARG A 62 -11.23 4.88 13.14
N TYR A 63 -12.25 5.20 12.34
CA TYR A 63 -12.45 4.58 11.04
C TYR A 63 -11.41 5.06 10.03
N ALA A 64 -11.12 6.38 10.02
CA ALA A 64 -10.03 6.93 9.22
C ALA A 64 -8.72 6.23 9.58
N PHE A 65 -8.32 6.23 10.86
CA PHE A 65 -7.09 5.61 11.31
C PHE A 65 -7.00 4.11 10.98
N TYR A 66 -8.10 3.36 11.11
CA TYR A 66 -8.16 1.96 10.69
C TYR A 66 -7.81 1.77 9.22
N ARG A 67 -8.42 2.53 8.30
CA ARG A 67 -8.14 2.41 6.86
C ARG A 67 -6.67 2.68 6.53
N LEU A 68 -6.05 3.58 7.28
CA LEU A 68 -4.67 4.00 7.10
C LEU A 68 -3.68 2.96 7.63
N LEU A 69 -3.96 2.39 8.81
CA LEU A 69 -3.21 1.25 9.33
C LEU A 69 -3.28 0.06 8.37
N VAL A 70 -4.46 -0.24 7.83
CA VAL A 70 -4.61 -1.30 6.84
C VAL A 70 -3.73 -1.04 5.62
N GLN A 71 -3.68 0.19 5.11
CA GLN A 71 -2.83 0.51 3.96
C GLN A 71 -1.34 0.30 4.26
N GLY A 72 -0.85 0.76 5.41
CA GLY A 72 0.53 0.53 5.85
C GLY A 72 0.83 -0.95 6.04
N LEU A 73 -0.12 -1.71 6.62
CA LEU A 73 0.00 -3.16 6.79
C LEU A 73 0.09 -3.88 5.44
N ARG A 74 -0.76 -3.52 4.47
CA ARG A 74 -0.75 -4.09 3.11
C ARG A 74 0.54 -3.77 2.37
N ARG A 75 1.11 -2.57 2.57
CA ARG A 75 2.46 -2.24 2.08
C ARG A 75 3.47 -3.24 2.62
N CYS A 76 3.57 -3.38 3.94
CA CYS A 76 4.52 -4.29 4.58
C CYS A 76 4.32 -5.74 4.10
N GLN A 77 3.08 -6.20 4.03
CA GLN A 77 2.75 -7.54 3.53
C GLN A 77 3.24 -7.75 2.10
N GLY A 78 3.05 -6.77 1.21
CA GLY A 78 3.56 -6.85 -0.17
C GLY A 78 5.09 -6.85 -0.25
N GLN A 79 5.77 -6.13 0.66
CA GLN A 79 7.24 -6.13 0.75
C GLN A 79 7.81 -7.44 1.32
N LEU A 80 7.04 -8.14 2.15
CA LEU A 80 7.39 -9.46 2.68
C LEU A 80 7.02 -10.60 1.73
N SER A 81 6.50 -10.31 0.54
CA SER A 81 6.18 -11.34 -0.45
C SER A 81 7.46 -12.10 -0.83
N PRO A 82 7.48 -13.44 -0.69
CA PRO A 82 8.69 -14.23 -0.88
C PRO A 82 9.14 -14.35 -2.34
N SER A 83 8.30 -13.98 -3.31
CA SER A 83 8.60 -14.12 -4.73
C SER A 83 8.13 -12.93 -5.59
N ILE A 84 8.82 -12.77 -6.72
CA ILE A 84 8.36 -11.98 -7.87
C ILE A 84 7.13 -12.69 -8.43
N VAL A 85 6.00 -11.99 -8.48
CA VAL A 85 4.75 -12.55 -8.99
C VAL A 85 4.87 -12.69 -10.50
N THR A 86 4.51 -13.86 -11.00
CA THR A 86 4.37 -14.12 -12.43
C THR A 86 2.89 -14.26 -12.76
N LEU A 87 2.41 -13.41 -13.67
CA LEU A 87 1.04 -13.44 -14.19
C LEU A 87 1.13 -13.64 -15.70
N ASN A 88 0.37 -14.59 -16.25
CA ASN A 88 0.38 -14.93 -17.68
C ASN A 88 1.81 -15.12 -18.25
N GLY A 89 2.70 -15.76 -17.48
CA GLY A 89 4.09 -15.99 -17.87
C GLY A 89 5.01 -14.77 -17.79
N GLN A 90 4.52 -13.60 -17.37
CA GLN A 90 5.30 -12.38 -17.23
C GLN A 90 5.48 -11.99 -15.76
N GLN A 91 6.73 -11.76 -15.38
CA GLN A 91 7.12 -11.29 -14.05
C GLN A 91 6.78 -9.81 -13.85
N SER A 92 6.44 -9.44 -12.61
CA SER A 92 6.36 -8.04 -12.22
C SER A 92 7.74 -7.37 -12.34
N GLU A 93 7.78 -6.17 -12.90
CA GLU A 93 9.01 -5.36 -13.06
C GLU A 93 9.55 -4.92 -11.70
N PHE A 94 8.67 -4.43 -10.82
CA PHE A 94 9.03 -3.99 -9.47
C PHE A 94 7.80 -4.00 -8.56
N ARG A 95 8.02 -3.82 -7.25
CA ARG A 95 6.96 -3.53 -6.29
C ARG A 95 7.04 -2.07 -5.87
N ASN A 96 5.91 -1.38 -5.89
CA ASN A 96 5.82 -0.01 -5.38
C ASN A 96 6.16 0.01 -3.89
N PHE A 97 7.17 0.78 -3.53
CA PHE A 97 7.59 0.92 -2.15
C PHE A 97 6.46 1.40 -1.23
N TYR A 98 5.71 2.40 -1.65
CA TYR A 98 4.63 3.01 -0.87
C TYR A 98 3.40 2.12 -0.65
N THR A 99 3.02 1.27 -1.61
CA THR A 99 1.78 0.46 -1.54
C THR A 99 2.02 -1.04 -1.39
N GLY A 100 3.24 -1.51 -1.66
CA GLY A 100 3.56 -2.94 -1.75
C GLY A 100 2.95 -3.65 -2.96
N GLU A 101 2.26 -2.94 -3.87
CA GLU A 101 1.70 -3.58 -5.06
C GLU A 101 2.78 -3.84 -6.10
N PRO A 102 2.82 -5.03 -6.71
CA PRO A 102 3.65 -5.28 -7.88
C PRO A 102 3.13 -4.49 -9.09
N VAL A 103 4.06 -4.16 -9.98
CA VAL A 103 3.84 -3.39 -11.20
C VAL A 103 4.45 -4.15 -12.37
N TRP A 104 3.69 -4.28 -13.45
CA TRP A 104 4.13 -4.87 -14.71
C TRP A 104 4.41 -3.78 -15.73
N LYS A 105 5.46 -3.99 -16.54
CA LYS A 105 5.71 -3.21 -17.74
C LYS A 105 5.19 -3.99 -18.96
N ILE A 106 4.08 -3.56 -19.55
CA ILE A 106 3.46 -4.22 -20.70
C ILE A 106 3.52 -3.25 -21.87
N GLY A 107 4.35 -3.58 -22.87
CA GLY A 107 4.79 -2.59 -23.85
C GLY A 107 5.49 -1.42 -23.16
N ASP A 108 5.03 -0.20 -23.46
CA ASP A 108 5.58 1.04 -22.88
C ASP A 108 4.81 1.56 -21.65
N ALA A 109 3.81 0.81 -21.17
CA ALA A 109 2.96 1.23 -20.07
C ALA A 109 3.19 0.42 -18.79
N LEU A 110 2.96 1.08 -17.64
CA LEU A 110 3.04 0.47 -16.32
C LEU A 110 1.64 0.12 -15.80
N HIS A 111 1.46 -1.13 -15.39
CA HIS A 111 0.18 -1.68 -14.97
C HIS A 111 0.25 -2.25 -13.55
N ARG A 112 -0.72 -1.89 -12.71
CA ARG A 112 -0.92 -2.48 -11.37
C ARG A 112 -1.94 -3.62 -11.37
N HIS A 113 -2.82 -3.60 -12.37
CA HIS A 113 -3.91 -4.56 -12.59
C HIS A 113 -3.87 -4.99 -14.06
N PRO A 114 -2.86 -5.80 -14.45
CA PRO A 114 -2.72 -6.21 -15.84
C PRO A 114 -3.78 -7.26 -16.22
N TRP A 115 -4.17 -7.32 -17.50
CA TRP A 115 -5.10 -8.32 -18.05
C TRP A 115 -6.45 -8.48 -17.31
N GLY A 116 -6.94 -7.41 -16.67
CA GLY A 116 -8.18 -7.47 -15.86
C GLY A 116 -8.02 -8.22 -14.53
N MET A 117 -6.79 -8.58 -14.16
CA MET A 117 -6.48 -9.22 -12.89
C MET A 117 -6.37 -8.17 -11.78
N TYR A 118 -6.87 -8.51 -10.60
CA TYR A 118 -6.77 -7.67 -9.42
C TYR A 118 -6.46 -8.49 -8.18
N ARG A 119 -6.02 -7.80 -7.11
CA ARG A 119 -5.68 -8.46 -5.86
C ARG A 119 -6.87 -8.50 -4.92
N ALA A 120 -7.06 -9.65 -4.29
CA ALA A 120 -8.03 -9.87 -3.24
C ALA A 120 -7.32 -10.26 -1.93
N VAL A 121 -8.06 -10.16 -0.84
CA VAL A 121 -7.64 -10.57 0.50
C VAL A 121 -8.34 -11.87 0.83
N ASP A 122 -7.60 -12.88 1.29
CA ASP A 122 -8.19 -14.10 1.85
C ASP A 122 -8.79 -13.76 3.23
N PRO A 123 -10.10 -13.90 3.43
CA PRO A 123 -10.71 -13.60 4.73
C PRO A 123 -10.27 -14.59 5.83
N ARG A 124 -9.66 -15.73 5.47
CA ARG A 124 -9.27 -16.76 6.44
C ARG A 124 -7.96 -16.46 7.15
N ASP A 125 -6.98 -15.85 6.49
CA ASP A 125 -5.66 -15.61 7.07
C ASP A 125 -5.10 -14.21 6.74
N GLY A 126 -5.85 -13.43 5.96
CA GLY A 126 -5.47 -12.11 5.50
C GLY A 126 -4.42 -12.10 4.40
N SER A 127 -4.02 -13.25 3.84
CA SER A 127 -3.08 -13.33 2.71
C SER A 127 -3.61 -12.59 1.48
N MET A 128 -2.69 -12.12 0.63
CA MET A 128 -3.05 -11.47 -0.64
C MET A 128 -2.94 -12.50 -1.76
N TYR A 129 -3.90 -12.50 -2.67
CA TYR A 129 -3.89 -13.38 -3.85
C TYR A 129 -4.49 -12.68 -5.06
N TRP A 130 -4.22 -13.22 -6.25
CA TRP A 130 -4.72 -12.69 -7.52
C TRP A 130 -6.04 -13.34 -7.93
N MET A 131 -6.93 -12.51 -8.47
CA MET A 131 -8.22 -12.86 -9.04
C MET A 131 -8.25 -12.51 -10.53
N PHE A 132 -8.92 -13.34 -11.32
CA PHE A 132 -9.17 -13.11 -12.75
C PHE A 132 -10.68 -13.06 -12.99
N ASN A 133 -11.21 -11.91 -13.42
CA ASN A 133 -12.65 -11.74 -13.71
C ASN A 133 -13.60 -12.26 -12.60
N GLY A 134 -13.21 -12.10 -11.33
CA GLY A 134 -14.01 -12.56 -10.19
C GLY A 134 -13.91 -14.06 -9.89
N GLN A 135 -13.04 -14.79 -10.60
CA GLN A 135 -12.71 -16.18 -10.35
C GLN A 135 -11.28 -16.32 -9.84
N GLU A 136 -11.05 -17.38 -9.07
CA GLU A 136 -9.71 -17.89 -8.81
C GLU A 136 -9.17 -18.53 -10.13
N ASP A 137 -7.89 -18.83 -10.21
CA ASP A 137 -7.28 -19.47 -11.39
C ASP A 137 -8.08 -20.70 -11.86
N GLU A 138 -7.98 -21.08 -13.14
CA GLU A 138 -8.70 -22.21 -13.76
C GLU A 138 -8.49 -23.54 -13.02
N SER A 139 -7.37 -23.65 -12.27
CA SER A 139 -7.01 -24.78 -11.41
C SER A 139 -7.69 -24.79 -10.03
N GLY A 140 -8.40 -23.72 -9.65
CA GLY A 140 -8.90 -23.49 -8.29
C GLY A 140 -7.79 -23.22 -7.26
N GLN A 141 -6.53 -23.08 -7.69
CA GLN A 141 -5.41 -22.76 -6.82
C GLN A 141 -5.18 -21.24 -6.79
N ARG A 142 -5.17 -20.66 -5.59
CA ARG A 142 -4.91 -19.23 -5.41
C ARG A 142 -3.46 -18.90 -5.73
N LEU A 143 -3.26 -17.95 -6.64
CA LEU A 143 -1.95 -17.37 -6.88
C LEU A 143 -1.64 -16.32 -5.80
N LEU A 144 -0.82 -16.71 -4.82
CA LEU A 144 -0.46 -15.86 -3.69
C LEU A 144 0.47 -14.70 -4.10
N ASP A 145 0.19 -13.51 -3.58
CA ASP A 145 0.97 -12.28 -3.72
C ASP A 145 1.60 -11.81 -2.40
N GLY A 146 1.16 -12.33 -1.26
CA GLY A 146 1.68 -11.91 0.03
C GLY A 146 1.37 -12.91 1.14
N PRO A 147 2.21 -12.96 2.19
CA PRO A 147 2.08 -13.93 3.27
C PRO A 147 0.80 -13.71 4.08
N PRO A 148 0.32 -14.71 4.84
CA PRO A 148 -0.77 -14.50 5.80
C PRO A 148 -0.40 -13.44 6.84
N LEU A 149 -1.40 -12.73 7.36
CA LEU A 149 -1.24 -11.73 8.42
C LEU A 149 -1.46 -12.33 9.82
N TYR A 150 -2.22 -13.42 9.90
CA TYR A 150 -2.54 -14.12 11.13
C TYR A 150 -2.76 -15.61 10.82
N ASN A 151 -2.46 -16.45 11.80
CA ASN A 151 -2.73 -17.89 11.75
C ASN A 151 -3.88 -18.17 12.73
N TYR A 152 -4.87 -18.96 12.30
CA TYR A 152 -5.89 -19.53 13.19
C TYR A 152 -5.50 -20.94 13.63
#